data_AF-G0J898-F1
#
_entry.id   AF-G0J898-F1
#
_cell.length_a   1.000
_cell.length_b   1.000
_cell.length_c   1.000
_cell.angle_alpha   90.00
_cell.angle_beta   90.00
_cell.angle_gamma   90.00
#
_symmetry.space_group_name_H-M   'P 1'
#
loop_
_entity.id
_entity.type
_entity.pdbx_description
1 polymer ?
#
loop_
_entity_poly.entity_id
_entity_poly.type
_entity_poly.pdbx_seq_one_letter_code
_entity_poly.pdbx_strand_id
1 'polypeptide(L)'
;MRTKTDRMTEHYLIPILLFFSSIFLVAGIFYWNEWLNVYSENYLSPFYPLRDLGGRRDFLAATSIHALCYLTIAMVSIGSIALKNKILCVFSISLSLIGFFLLFY
;
A
#
# COMPACT_ATOMS: atom_id res chain seq x y z
N MET A 1 28.76 -15.92 10.13
CA MET A 1 27.86 -16.46 11.17
C MET A 1 26.45 -16.50 10.60
N ARG A 2 25.83 -17.68 10.44
CA ARG A 2 24.41 -17.79 10.05
C ARG A 2 23.58 -17.27 11.23
N THR A 3 23.07 -16.05 11.13
CA THR A 3 22.09 -15.52 12.08
C THR A 3 20.86 -16.41 12.00
N LYS A 4 20.69 -17.26 13.01
CA LYS A 4 19.50 -18.10 13.14
C LYS A 4 18.33 -17.14 13.23
N THR A 5 17.49 -17.11 12.20
CA THR A 5 16.28 -16.29 12.21
C THR A 5 15.42 -16.81 13.34
N ASP A 6 14.96 -15.92 14.23
CA ASP A 6 14.10 -16.27 15.36
C ASP A 6 12.85 -16.98 14.81
N ARG A 7 12.47 -18.12 15.42
CA ARG A 7 11.28 -18.89 15.03
C ARG A 7 10.02 -18.01 15.02
N MET A 8 9.98 -17.01 15.92
CA MET A 8 8.89 -16.04 15.96
C MET A 8 8.81 -15.21 14.67
N THR A 9 9.95 -14.76 14.16
CA THR A 9 10.02 -13.98 12.92
C THR A 9 9.63 -14.81 11.72
N GLU A 10 10.13 -16.05 11.63
CA GLU A 10 9.94 -16.92 10.48
C GLU A 10 8.50 -17.45 10.36
N HIS A 11 7.88 -17.85 11.48
CA HIS A 11 6.57 -18.49 11.45
C HIS A 11 5.38 -17.56 11.70
N TYR A 12 5.60 -16.34 12.23
CA TYR A 12 4.51 -15.42 12.54
C TYR A 12 4.67 -14.05 11.88
N LEU A 13 5.81 -13.37 12.12
CA LEU A 13 5.97 -12.00 11.63
C LEU A 13 6.04 -11.92 10.10
N ILE A 14 6.79 -12.82 9.46
CA ILE A 14 6.90 -12.86 7.99
C ILE A 14 5.54 -13.16 7.33
N PRO A 15 4.79 -14.21 7.72
CA PRO A 15 3.46 -14.44 7.15
C PRO A 15 2.49 -13.26 7.32
N ILE A 16 2.48 -12.61 8.48
CA ILE A 16 1.63 -11.43 8.74
C ILE A 16 2.04 -10.26 7.82
N LEU A 17 3.33 -10.00 7.68
CA LEU A 17 3.83 -8.95 6.78
C LEU A 17 3.57 -9.27 5.31
N LEU A 18 3.64 -10.54 4.90
CA LEU A 18 3.29 -10.95 3.54
C LEU A 18 1.80 -10.73 3.27
N PHE A 19 0.94 -11.03 4.24
CA PHE A 19 -0.50 -10.76 4.15
C PHE A 19 -0.80 -9.27 4.03
N PHE A 20 -0.21 -8.41 4.87
CA PHE A 20 -0.40 -6.97 4.74
C PHE A 20 0.19 -6.42 3.43
N SER A 21 1.38 -6.88 3.06
CA SER A 21 2.03 -6.47 1.82
C SER A 21 1.19 -6.79 0.59
N SER A 22 0.55 -7.96 0.53
CA SER A 22 -0.31 -8.31 -0.60
C SER A 22 -1.56 -7.42 -0.68
N ILE A 23 -2.19 -7.11 0.45
CA ILE A 23 -3.34 -6.19 0.52
C ILE A 23 -2.93 -4.80 0.00
N PHE A 24 -1.85 -4.23 0.53
CA PHE A 24 -1.42 -2.88 0.14
C PHE A 24 -0.87 -2.81 -1.26
N LEU A 25 -0.27 -3.88 -1.78
CA LEU A 25 0.15 -3.94 -3.17
C LEU A 25 -1.07 -3.89 -4.10
N VAL A 26 -2.11 -4.70 -3.82
CA VAL A 26 -3.34 -4.69 -4.61
C VAL A 26 -4.04 -3.33 -4.54
N ALA A 27 -4.20 -2.77 -3.33
CA ALA A 27 -4.80 -1.45 -3.15
C ALA A 27 -3.98 -0.35 -3.85
N GLY A 28 -2.66 -0.36 -3.69
CA GLY A 28 -1.76 0.61 -4.31
C GLY A 28 -1.84 0.58 -5.84
N ILE A 29 -1.83 -0.61 -6.43
CA ILE A 29 -2.00 -0.78 -7.89
C ILE A 29 -3.38 -0.32 -8.34
N PHE A 30 -4.43 -0.62 -7.57
CA PHE A 30 -5.79 -0.18 -7.87
C PHE A 30 -5.88 1.36 -7.92
N TYR A 31 -5.45 2.05 -6.87
CA TYR A 31 -5.47 3.52 -6.84
C TYR A 31 -4.57 4.16 -7.90
N TRP A 32 -3.42 3.53 -8.20
CA TRP A 32 -2.55 3.98 -9.28
C TRP A 32 -3.21 3.86 -10.65
N ASN A 33 -3.93 2.77 -10.89
CA ASN A 33 -4.69 2.56 -12.12
C ASN A 33 -5.82 3.57 -12.26
N GLU A 34 -6.56 3.84 -11.17
CA GLU A 34 -7.60 4.88 -11.19
C GLU A 34 -7.03 6.27 -11.46
N TRP A 35 -5.90 6.60 -10.83
CA TRP A 35 -5.19 7.83 -11.12
C TRP A 35 -4.79 7.92 -12.60
N LEU A 36 -4.20 6.87 -13.18
CA LEU A 36 -3.81 6.81 -14.59
C LEU A 36 -5.02 6.95 -15.53
N ASN A 37 -6.13 6.30 -15.22
CA ASN A 37 -7.35 6.34 -16.03
C ASN A 37 -7.94 7.75 -16.12
N VAL A 38 -7.97 8.47 -14.99
CA VAL A 38 -8.48 9.86 -14.95
C VAL A 38 -7.45 10.86 -15.48
N TYR A 39 -6.15 10.60 -15.28
CA TYR A 39 -5.08 11.43 -15.81
C TYR A 39 -5.03 11.39 -17.34
N SER A 40 -5.12 10.18 -17.91
CA SER A 40 -5.08 9.93 -19.36
C SER A 40 -6.38 10.21 -20.10
N GLU A 41 -7.41 10.74 -19.41
CA GLU A 41 -8.75 11.03 -19.96
C GLU A 41 -9.51 9.84 -20.56
N ASN A 42 -8.94 8.63 -20.49
CA ASN A 42 -9.47 7.44 -21.14
C ASN A 42 -10.85 7.00 -20.60
N TYR A 43 -11.29 7.49 -19.44
CA TYR A 43 -12.53 7.03 -18.77
C TYR A 43 -13.35 8.13 -18.05
N LEU A 44 -13.27 9.40 -18.48
CA LEU A 44 -13.99 10.51 -17.81
C LEU A 44 -15.54 10.46 -17.95
N SER A 45 -16.10 9.55 -18.74
CA SER A 45 -17.56 9.37 -18.90
C SER A 45 -17.82 7.91 -19.29
N PRO A 46 -18.65 7.10 -18.60
CA PRO A 46 -19.67 7.41 -17.58
C PRO A 46 -19.29 7.10 -16.10
N PHE A 47 -18.08 6.61 -15.82
CA PHE A 47 -17.74 6.05 -14.51
C PHE A 47 -17.43 7.09 -13.42
N TYR A 48 -17.02 8.29 -13.82
CA TYR A 48 -16.61 9.35 -12.90
C TYR A 48 -17.39 10.64 -13.18
N PRO A 49 -18.28 11.11 -12.31
CA PRO A 49 -18.99 12.39 -12.46
C PRO A 49 -18.08 13.59 -12.15
N LEU A 50 -16.82 13.55 -12.60
CA LEU A 50 -15.82 14.60 -12.41
C LEU A 50 -15.98 15.65 -13.53
N ARG A 51 -17.12 16.36 -13.54
CA ARG A 51 -17.44 17.38 -14.56
C ARG A 51 -16.67 18.69 -14.40
N ASP A 52 -16.21 19.00 -13.20
CA ASP A 52 -15.52 20.25 -12.89
C ASP A 52 -14.01 20.05 -12.75
N LEU A 53 -13.22 20.99 -13.29
CA LEU A 53 -11.75 21.01 -13.22
C LEU A 53 -11.22 20.90 -11.78
N GLY A 54 -11.92 21.48 -10.80
CA GLY A 54 -11.59 21.37 -9.37
C GLY A 54 -11.70 19.94 -8.86
N GLY A 55 -12.85 19.29 -9.08
CA GLY A 55 -13.10 17.91 -8.65
C GLY A 55 -12.12 16.90 -9.27
N ARG A 56 -11.73 17.11 -10.55
CA ARG A 56 -10.71 16.26 -11.19
C ARG A 56 -9.34 16.41 -10.53
N ARG A 57 -8.90 17.63 -10.21
CA ARG A 57 -7.61 17.87 -9.55
C ARG A 57 -7.56 17.29 -8.15
N ASP A 58 -8.63 17.47 -7.38
CA ASP A 58 -8.72 16.94 -6.01
C ASP A 58 -8.75 15.40 -6.01
N PHE A 59 -9.49 14.79 -6.95
CA PHE A 59 -9.50 13.34 -7.14
C PHE A 59 -8.10 12.81 -7.50
N LEU A 60 -7.41 13.43 -8.47
CA LEU A 60 -6.06 13.02 -8.87
C LEU A 60 -5.05 13.18 -7.73
N ALA A 61 -5.15 14.26 -6.95
CA ALA A 61 -4.31 14.45 -5.77
C ALA A 61 -4.58 13.36 -4.72
N ALA A 62 -5.85 13.11 -4.39
CA ALA A 62 -6.22 12.10 -3.40
C ALA A 62 -5.76 10.69 -3.83
N THR A 63 -6.10 10.27 -5.05
CA THR A 63 -5.77 8.92 -5.56
C THR A 63 -4.27 8.68 -5.69
N SER A 64 -3.50 9.66 -6.15
CA SER A 64 -2.03 9.52 -6.20
C SER A 64 -1.41 9.41 -4.80
N ILE A 65 -1.88 10.18 -3.82
CA ILE A 65 -1.42 10.10 -2.43
C ILE A 65 -1.69 8.71 -1.86
N HIS A 66 -2.91 8.18 -2.03
CA HIS A 66 -3.28 6.86 -1.53
C HIS A 66 -2.47 5.75 -2.22
N ALA A 67 -2.32 5.82 -3.55
CA ALA A 67 -1.50 4.87 -4.31
C ALA A 67 -0.06 4.81 -3.80
N LEU A 68 0.59 5.97 -3.67
CA LEU A 68 1.97 6.06 -3.18
C LEU A 68 2.09 5.59 -1.73
N CYS A 69 1.12 5.92 -0.88
CA CYS A 69 1.10 5.50 0.52
C CYS A 69 1.08 3.97 0.64
N TYR A 70 0.11 3.31 -0.02
CA TYR A 70 -0.02 1.86 0.06
C TYR A 70 1.15 1.13 -0.61
N LEU A 71 1.63 1.61 -1.76
CA LEU A 71 2.82 1.03 -2.41
C LEU A 71 4.06 1.15 -1.50
N THR A 72 4.23 2.28 -0.82
CA THR A 72 5.33 2.47 0.14
C THR A 72 5.24 1.48 1.30
N ILE A 73 4.06 1.31 1.90
CA ILE A 73 3.84 0.35 2.99
C ILE A 73 4.11 -1.09 2.53
N ALA A 74 3.68 -1.45 1.31
CA ALA A 74 3.95 -2.76 0.73
C ALA A 74 5.46 -3.00 0.55
N MET A 75 6.18 -2.02 0.01
CA MET A 75 7.63 -2.10 -0.19
C MET A 75 8.41 -2.17 1.13
N VAL A 76 8.01 -1.39 2.14
CA VAL A 76 8.60 -1.43 3.49
C VAL A 76 8.38 -2.79 4.15
N SER A 77 7.20 -3.39 3.96
CA SER A 77 6.89 -4.73 4.48
C SER A 77 7.77 -5.80 3.83
N ILE A 78 7.93 -5.77 2.49
CA ILE A 78 8.81 -6.67 1.75
C ILE A 78 10.28 -6.48 2.16
N GLY A 79 10.73 -5.23 2.27
CA GLY A 79 12.09 -4.91 2.72
C GLY A 79 12.36 -5.43 4.14
N SER A 80 11.39 -5.31 5.04
CA SER A 80 11.49 -5.83 6.41
C SER A 80 11.62 -7.36 6.43
N ILE A 81 10.86 -8.06 5.58
CA ILE A 81 10.96 -9.51 5.39
C ILE A 81 12.35 -9.90 4.86
N ALA A 82 12.85 -9.20 3.84
CA ALA A 82 14.15 -9.48 3.22
C ALA A 82 15.32 -9.31 4.21
N LEU A 83 15.26 -8.28 5.06
CA LEU A 83 16.26 -8.02 6.09
C LEU A 83 16.19 -8.99 7.27
N LYS A 84 15.07 -9.72 7.43
CA LYS A 84 14.81 -10.69 8.51
C LYS A 84 15.06 -10.12 9.92
N ASN A 85 14.94 -8.81 10.08
CA ASN A 85 15.17 -8.13 11.36
C ASN A 85 13.86 -8.05 12.14
N LYS A 86 13.84 -8.69 13.32
CA LYS A 86 12.64 -8.76 14.18
C LYS A 86 12.05 -7.40 14.53
N ILE A 87 12.89 -6.42 14.88
CA ILE A 87 12.42 -5.09 15.32
C ILE A 87 11.77 -4.36 14.15
N LEU A 88 12.41 -4.41 12.97
CA LEU A 88 11.84 -3.84 11.75
C LEU A 88 10.53 -4.53 11.37
N CYS A 89 10.46 -5.86 11.49
CA CYS A 89 9.22 -6.58 11.22
C CYS A 89 8.06 -6.14 12.12
N VAL A 90 8.29 -6.02 13.43
CA VAL A 90 7.26 -5.56 14.38
C VAL A 90 6.82 -4.13 14.07
N PHE A 91 7.77 -3.23 13.80
CA PHE A 91 7.45 -1.85 13.43
C PHE A 91 6.62 -1.77 12.16
N SER A 92 7.00 -2.55 11.14
CA SER A 92 6.29 -2.60 9.87
C SER A 92 4.89 -3.20 9.99
N ILE A 93 4.66 -4.14 10.92
CA ILE A 93 3.30 -4.63 11.23
C ILE A 93 2.45 -3.51 11.84
N SER A 94 3.00 -2.74 12.79
CA SER A 94 2.26 -1.61 13.39
C SER A 94 1.92 -0.55 12.34
N LEU A 95 2.87 -0.21 11.46
CA LEU A 95 2.63 0.72 10.36
C LEU A 95 1.59 0.16 9.37
N SER A 96 1.64 -1.13 9.09
CA SER A 96 0.67 -1.82 8.25
C SER A 96 -0.73 -1.81 8.86
N LEU A 97 -0.86 -1.99 10.17
CA LEU A 97 -2.15 -1.88 10.85
C LEU A 97 -2.75 -0.48 10.71
N ILE A 98 -1.94 0.57 10.85
CA ILE A 98 -2.38 1.96 10.62
C ILE A 98 -2.83 2.14 9.16
N GLY A 99 -2.02 1.66 8.20
CA GLY A 99 -2.37 1.69 6.78
C GLY A 99 -3.66 0.94 6.46
N PHE A 100 -3.95 -0.14 7.18
CA PHE A 100 -5.16 -0.93 6.98
C PHE A 100 -6.41 -0.14 7.38
N PHE A 101 -6.35 0.63 8.48
CA PHE A 101 -7.45 1.52 8.86
C PHE A 101 -7.66 2.66 7.86
N LEU A 102 -6.60 3.14 7.20
CA LEU A 102 -6.71 4.15 6.15
C LEU A 102 -7.47 3.64 4.91
N LEU A 103 -7.62 2.33 4.69
CA LEU A 103 -8.44 1.80 3.58
C LEU A 103 -9.95 2.02 3.79
N PHE A 104 -10.38 2.29 5.02
CA PHE A 104 -11.80 2.42 5.40
C PHE A 104 -12.22 3.87 5.66
N TYR A 105 -11.29 4.83 5.51
CA TYR A 105 -11.53 6.26 5.72
C TYR A 105 -11.56 6.97 4.37
#